data_AF-A0A2R6IVY6-F1
#
_entry.id   AF-A0A2R6IVY6-F1
#
_cell.length_a   1.000
_cell.length_b   1.000
_cell.length_c   1.000
_cell.angle_alpha   90.00
_cell.angle_beta   90.00
_cell.angle_gamma   90.00
#
_symmetry.space_group_name_H-M   'P 1'
#
loop_
_entity.id
_entity.type
_entity.pdbx_description
1 polymer ?
#
loop_
_entity_poly.entity_id
_entity_poly.type
_entity_poly.pdbx_seq_one_letter_code
_entity_poly.pdbx_strand_id
1 'polypeptide(L)'
;MREVTLDATGPVRLDEDDLDDEHGDVAVCRCGLSDEFPFCNGSHRMTEGETEGVRYKYVDGERRVVEELRLGDEAADGDEEANTGAGDGADGDATE
;
A
#
# COMPACT_ATOMS: atom_id res chain seq x y z
N MET A 1 6.41 8.96 12.11
CA MET A 1 5.71 7.66 12.16
C MET A 1 6.20 6.82 10.98
N ARG A 2 6.64 5.59 11.23
CA ARG A 2 7.17 4.68 10.19
C ARG A 2 6.09 3.63 9.90
N GLU A 3 5.46 3.73 8.72
CA GLU A 3 4.63 2.64 8.18
C GLU A 3 5.58 1.60 7.57
N VAL A 4 5.42 0.32 7.92
CA VAL A 4 6.19 -0.79 7.32
C VAL A 4 5.20 -1.67 6.58
N THR A 5 5.30 -1.68 5.25
CA THR A 5 4.42 -2.45 4.36
C THR A 5 5.09 -3.70 3.79
N LEU A 6 6.34 -3.97 4.17
CA LEU A 6 7.11 -5.14 3.74
C LEU A 6 7.02 -6.23 4.83
N ASP A 7 6.84 -7.49 4.43
CA ASP A 7 6.74 -8.61 5.35
C ASP A 7 8.09 -9.06 5.94
N ALA A 8 9.19 -8.73 5.27
CA ALA A 8 10.52 -9.10 5.72
C ALA A 8 10.96 -8.31 6.97
N THR A 9 11.44 -9.02 7.99
CA THR A 9 11.90 -8.42 9.27
C THR A 9 13.42 -8.39 9.43
N GLY A 10 14.16 -9.00 8.50
CA GLY A 10 15.62 -9.08 8.48
C GLY A 10 16.25 -8.39 7.28
N PRO A 11 17.57 -8.11 7.31
CA PRO A 11 18.26 -7.51 6.19
C PRO A 11 18.47 -8.51 5.05
N VAL A 12 18.36 -8.04 3.81
CA VAL A 12 18.92 -8.76 2.65
C VAL A 12 20.42 -8.52 2.63
N ARG A 13 21.20 -9.59 2.40
CA ARG A 13 22.65 -9.51 2.22
C ARG A 13 22.93 -9.49 0.73
N LEU A 14 23.83 -8.60 0.31
CA LEU A 14 24.31 -8.53 -1.06
C LEU A 14 25.73 -9.11 -1.11
N ASP A 15 26.03 -9.88 -2.14
CA ASP A 15 27.34 -10.47 -2.38
C ASP A 15 27.79 -10.31 -3.85
N GLU A 16 28.85 -11.03 -4.22
CA GLU A 16 29.48 -10.93 -5.54
C GLU A 16 28.55 -11.42 -6.65
N ASP A 17 27.62 -12.35 -6.35
CA ASP A 17 26.69 -12.90 -7.33
C ASP A 17 25.57 -11.91 -7.69
N ASP A 18 25.38 -10.85 -6.89
CA ASP A 18 24.39 -9.80 -7.17
C ASP A 18 24.91 -8.70 -8.11
N LEU A 19 26.23 -8.62 -8.31
CA LEU A 19 26.85 -7.61 -9.18
C LEU A 19 26.66 -7.97 -10.65
N ASP A 20 26.32 -6.97 -11.49
CA ASP A 20 26.34 -7.17 -12.93
C ASP A 20 27.77 -7.45 -13.43
N ASP A 21 27.98 -8.55 -14.15
CA ASP A 21 29.32 -8.96 -14.61
C ASP A 21 29.95 -7.97 -15.62
N GLU A 22 29.14 -7.21 -16.36
CA GLU A 22 29.60 -6.29 -17.41
C GLU A 22 29.89 -4.89 -16.84
N HIS A 23 29.08 -4.43 -15.89
CA HIS A 23 29.07 -3.07 -15.39
C HIS A 23 29.54 -2.94 -13.93
N GLY A 24 29.49 -4.03 -13.17
CA GLY A 24 29.92 -4.10 -11.78
C GLY A 24 29.03 -3.33 -10.80
N ASP A 25 27.79 -3.03 -11.19
CA ASP A 25 26.86 -2.24 -10.39
C ASP A 25 25.60 -3.02 -9.96
N VAL A 26 24.97 -2.52 -8.89
CA VAL A 26 23.70 -3.01 -8.34
C VAL A 26 22.76 -1.83 -8.19
N ALA A 27 21.55 -1.98 -8.71
CA ALA A 27 20.48 -1.01 -8.53
C ALA A 27 19.56 -1.44 -7.36
N VAL A 28 19.66 -0.73 -6.23
CA VAL A 28 18.79 -0.99 -5.07
C VAL A 28 17.49 -0.19 -5.16
N CYS A 29 16.36 -0.87 -4.97
CA CYS A 29 15.05 -0.26 -4.96
C CYS A 29 14.88 0.68 -3.76
N ARG A 30 14.51 1.92 -4.05
CA ARG A 30 14.17 2.94 -3.05
C ARG A 30 12.76 3.50 -3.17
N CYS A 31 12.04 3.15 -4.24
CA CYS A 31 10.66 3.58 -4.46
C CYS A 31 9.62 2.67 -3.79
N GLY A 32 9.99 1.42 -3.46
CA GLY A 32 9.08 0.44 -2.87
C GLY A 32 8.11 -0.22 -3.86
N LEU A 33 8.26 0.01 -5.18
CA LEU A 33 7.39 -0.54 -6.23
C LEU A 33 7.98 -1.72 -7.00
N SER A 34 9.18 -2.17 -6.64
CA SER A 34 9.81 -3.30 -7.31
C SER A 34 9.23 -4.61 -6.80
N ASP A 35 8.79 -5.46 -7.70
CA ASP A 35 8.39 -6.84 -7.38
C ASP A 35 9.62 -7.75 -7.12
N GLU A 36 10.82 -7.26 -7.45
CA GLU A 36 12.10 -7.92 -7.20
C GLU A 36 12.82 -7.30 -5.99
N PHE A 37 12.07 -6.73 -5.04
CA PHE A 37 12.63 -6.11 -3.84
C PHE A 37 13.62 -7.07 -3.15
N PRO A 38 14.87 -6.65 -2.85
CA PRO A 38 15.33 -5.26 -2.72
C PRO A 38 15.88 -4.62 -4.00
N PHE A 39 15.94 -5.34 -5.12
CA PHE A 39 16.54 -4.85 -6.36
C PHE A 39 15.56 -3.99 -7.16
N CYS A 40 16.09 -3.10 -7.98
CA CYS A 40 15.32 -2.25 -8.86
C CYS A 40 15.05 -2.93 -10.20
N ASN A 41 13.80 -3.26 -10.48
CA ASN A 41 13.35 -3.80 -11.76
C ASN A 41 12.90 -2.70 -12.77
N GLY A 42 13.05 -1.42 -12.40
CA GLY A 42 12.62 -0.27 -13.21
C GLY A 42 11.20 0.23 -12.95
N SER A 43 10.43 -0.37 -12.05
CA SER A 43 9.10 0.13 -11.63
C SER A 43 9.13 1.54 -11.04
N HIS A 44 10.29 2.04 -10.60
CA HIS A 44 10.43 3.41 -10.09
C HIS A 44 9.98 4.48 -11.11
N ARG A 45 9.92 4.17 -12.41
CA ARG A 45 9.41 5.11 -13.41
C ARG A 45 7.95 5.52 -13.14
N MET A 46 7.17 4.71 -12.42
CA MET A 46 5.81 5.08 -12.01
C MET A 46 5.79 6.28 -11.03
N THR A 47 6.90 6.56 -10.35
CA THR A 47 7.04 7.71 -9.44
C THR A 47 7.40 9.00 -10.17
N GLU A 48 7.58 8.96 -11.49
CA GLU A 48 7.84 10.18 -12.26
C GLU A 48 6.65 11.16 -12.15
N GLY A 49 6.96 12.42 -11.86
CA GLY A 49 5.96 13.46 -11.66
C GLY A 49 5.28 13.46 -10.28
N GLU A 50 5.79 12.70 -9.31
CA GLU A 50 5.40 12.90 -7.91
C GLU A 50 5.71 14.32 -7.44
N THR A 51 4.79 14.90 -6.67
CA THR A 51 4.98 16.22 -6.06
C THR A 51 5.66 16.07 -4.71
N GLU A 52 6.67 16.89 -4.46
CA GLU A 52 7.37 16.91 -3.17
C GLU A 52 6.38 17.15 -2.01
N GLY A 53 6.52 16.37 -0.94
CA GLY A 53 5.67 16.46 0.25
C GLY A 53 4.29 15.82 0.12
N VAL A 54 3.90 15.33 -1.05
CA VAL A 54 2.66 14.57 -1.23
C VAL A 54 2.91 13.08 -1.01
N ARG A 55 2.04 12.43 -0.25
CA ARG A 55 2.10 10.98 -0.04
C ARG A 55 1.25 10.28 -1.09
N TYR A 56 1.83 9.30 -1.76
CA TYR A 56 1.14 8.45 -2.73
C TYR A 56 1.08 7.01 -2.24
N LYS A 57 0.01 6.30 -2.61
CA LYS A 57 -0.11 4.85 -2.52
C LYS A 57 -0.38 4.29 -3.90
N TYR A 58 0.31 3.21 -4.24
CA TYR A 58 0.13 2.49 -5.48
C TYR A 58 -0.69 1.23 -5.19
N VAL A 59 -1.83 1.09 -5.86
CA VAL A 59 -2.75 -0.05 -5.68
C VAL A 59 -3.13 -0.55 -7.06
N ASP A 60 -2.88 -1.83 -7.33
CA ASP A 60 -3.14 -2.45 -8.65
C ASP A 60 -2.51 -1.67 -9.82
N GLY A 61 -1.32 -1.09 -9.59
CA GLY A 61 -0.59 -0.28 -10.57
C GLY A 61 -1.08 1.16 -10.70
N GLU A 62 -2.13 1.56 -9.98
CA GLU A 62 -2.67 2.92 -10.02
C GLU A 62 -2.12 3.79 -8.89
N ARG A 63 -1.63 4.99 -9.24
CA ARG A 63 -1.15 5.98 -8.28
C ARG A 63 -2.33 6.76 -7.67
N ARG A 64 -2.44 6.77 -6.33
CA ARG A 64 -3.48 7.49 -5.58
C ARG A 64 -2.85 8.38 -4.50
N VAL A 65 -3.41 9.57 -4.29
CA VAL A 65 -2.96 10.47 -3.21
C VAL A 65 -3.51 9.98 -1.87
N VAL A 66 -2.69 10.01 -0.83
CA VAL A 66 -3.09 9.67 0.55
C VAL A 66 -3.37 10.96 1.30
N GLU A 67 -4.65 11.22 1.60
CA GLU A 67 -5.07 12.41 2.35
C GLU A 67 -4.93 12.23 3.86
N GLU A 68 -5.22 11.03 4.38
CA GLU A 68 -5.18 10.73 5.81
C GLU A 68 -4.72 9.28 6.04
N LEU A 69 -3.83 9.08 7.03
CA LEU A 69 -3.47 7.76 7.55
C LEU A 69 -4.11 7.58 8.92
N ARG A 70 -4.97 6.56 9.04
CA ARG A 70 -5.59 6.18 10.31
C ARG A 70 -4.93 4.91 10.83
N LEU A 71 -4.42 4.97 12.05
CA LEU A 71 -4.00 3.77 12.78
C LEU A 71 -5.20 3.27 13.59
N GLY A 72 -5.56 2.00 13.43
CA GLY A 72 -6.51 1.33 14.32
C GLY A 72 -5.80 0.81 15.57
N ASP A 73 -6.49 0.82 16.71
CA ASP A 73 -5.98 0.33 18.00
C ASP A 73 -6.55 -1.06 18.37
N GLU A 74 -7.34 -1.68 17.49
CA GLU A 74 -8.23 -2.77 17.87
C GLU A 74 -7.68 -4.14 17.46
N ALA A 75 -7.48 -5.02 18.44
CA ALA A 75 -7.51 -6.45 18.23
C ALA A 75 -8.92 -6.81 17.72
N ALA A 76 -9.04 -7.11 16.44
CA ALA A 76 -10.31 -7.46 15.82
C ALA A 76 -10.82 -8.83 16.30
N ASP A 77 -11.62 -8.83 17.36
CA ASP A 77 -12.73 -9.76 17.52
C ASP A 77 -14.01 -8.91 17.46
N GLY A 78 -14.69 -8.92 16.31
CA GLY A 78 -15.95 -8.21 16.12
C GLY A 78 -16.29 -7.98 14.66
N ASP A 79 -17.01 -8.93 14.05
CA ASP A 79 -17.89 -8.65 12.92
C ASP A 79 -18.84 -7.49 13.29
N GLU A 80 -18.72 -6.33 12.66
CA GLU A 80 -19.79 -5.34 12.67
C GLU A 80 -20.00 -4.77 11.25
N GLU A 81 -20.93 -5.45 10.59
CA GLU A 81 -21.89 -4.98 9.59
C GLU A 81 -21.74 -3.52 9.15
N ALA A 82 -21.39 -3.33 7.87
CA ALA A 82 -21.48 -2.06 7.21
C ALA A 82 -22.94 -1.56 7.22
N ASN A 83 -23.23 -0.61 8.09
CA ASN A 83 -24.47 0.17 8.14
C ASN A 83 -24.67 0.92 6.81
N THR A 84 -25.53 0.39 5.93
CA THR A 84 -26.19 1.16 4.87
C THR A 84 -27.42 1.84 5.48
N GLY A 85 -27.36 3.17 5.57
CA GLY A 85 -28.31 3.98 6.34
C GLY A 85 -29.80 3.85 5.95
N ALA A 86 -30.60 3.90 7.02
CA ALA A 86 -31.94 4.43 7.22
C ALA A 86 -32.84 4.84 6.02
N GLY A 87 -34.07 4.30 6.06
CA GLY A 87 -35.28 4.91 5.50
C GLY A 87 -36.49 4.52 6.35
N ASP A 88 -36.86 5.39 7.29
CA ASP A 88 -38.02 5.28 8.19
C ASP A 88 -39.33 5.59 7.43
N GLY A 89 -40.42 4.90 7.78
CA GLY A 89 -41.75 5.16 7.21
C GLY A 89 -42.78 4.07 7.52
N ALA A 90 -43.40 4.15 8.71
CA ALA A 90 -44.75 3.63 8.97
C ALA A 90 -45.74 4.28 7.97
N ASP A 91 -46.91 3.75 7.62
CA ASP A 91 -48.06 3.29 8.40
C ASP A 91 -48.91 2.37 7.47
N GLY A 92 -49.54 1.29 7.93
CA GLY A 92 -50.87 1.39 8.52
C GLY A 92 -51.72 0.16 8.18
N ASP A 93 -52.42 -0.31 9.20
CA ASP A 93 -53.41 -1.38 9.31
C ASP A 93 -54.67 -1.16 8.44
N ALA A 94 -55.18 -2.22 7.80
CA ALA A 94 -56.62 -2.46 7.68
C ALA A 94 -56.90 -3.86 7.09
N THR A 95 -57.61 -4.64 7.89
CA THR A 95 -58.29 -5.91 7.55
C THR A 95 -59.42 -5.67 6.56
N GLU A 96 -59.65 -6.62 5.64
CA GLU A 96 -60.95 -7.26 5.32
C GLU A 96 -60.75 -8.49 4.41
#